data_AF-S8DAR3-F1
#
_entry.id   AF-S8DAR3-F1
#
_cell.length_a   1.000
_cell.length_b   1.000
_cell.length_c   1.000
_cell.angle_alpha   90.00
_cell.angle_beta   90.00
_cell.angle_gamma   90.00
#
_symmetry.space_group_name_H-M   'P 1'
#
loop_
_entity.id
_entity.type
_entity.pdbx_description
1 polymer ?
#
loop_
_entity_poly.entity_id
_entity_poly.type
_entity_poly.pdbx_seq_one_letter_code
_entity_poly.pdbx_strand_id
1 'polypeptide(L)'
;KQRLRWTHELHERFVDSVVQLGGPDRATPKGVLRIMGVQGLTIYHVKSHLQKYRLAKYLPESSSDGKKAGKNESGDVLSSLDDSSGMQITEALKLQMEVQKRLHEQLEVQRQLQLRIEAQGKYLKKIIEEQQRLSEVLEAPPCLEDH
;
A
#
# COMPACT_ATOMS: atom_id res chain seq x y z
N LYS A 1 17.40 -1.09 22.22
CA LYS A 1 16.07 -1.76 22.36
C LYS A 1 15.73 -2.40 21.01
N GLN A 2 15.77 -3.73 20.92
CA GLN A 2 15.52 -4.47 19.67
C GLN A 2 14.08 -4.23 19.20
N ARG A 3 13.89 -3.90 17.91
CA ARG A 3 12.54 -3.73 17.34
C ARG A 3 11.91 -5.11 17.23
N LEU A 4 10.70 -5.26 17.77
CA LEU A 4 9.94 -6.48 17.61
C LEU A 4 9.54 -6.67 16.14
N ARG A 5 9.80 -7.86 15.60
CA ARG A 5 9.41 -8.24 14.24
C ARG A 5 8.12 -9.06 14.32
N TRP A 6 7.08 -8.60 13.64
CA TRP A 6 5.86 -9.37 13.44
C TRP A 6 6.11 -10.45 12.38
N THR A 7 6.41 -11.67 12.82
CA THR A 7 6.48 -12.86 11.96
C THR A 7 5.08 -13.37 11.64
N HIS A 8 4.96 -14.23 10.62
CA HIS A 8 3.69 -14.84 10.23
C HIS A 8 3.01 -15.55 11.42
N GLU A 9 3.75 -16.43 12.10
CA GLU A 9 3.25 -17.17 13.26
C GLU A 9 2.76 -16.24 14.40
N LEU A 10 3.49 -15.15 14.66
CA LEU A 10 3.09 -14.18 15.68
C LEU A 10 1.83 -13.42 15.27
N HIS A 11 1.67 -13.14 13.97
CA HIS A 11 0.49 -12.50 13.41
C HIS A 11 -0.73 -13.41 13.48
N GLU A 12 -0.61 -14.70 13.16
CA GLU A 12 -1.71 -15.68 13.24
C GLU A 12 -2.26 -15.75 14.66
N ARG A 13 -1.38 -15.93 15.67
CA ARG A 13 -1.80 -15.92 17.08
C ARG A 13 -2.46 -14.61 17.50
N PHE A 14 -2.01 -13.49 16.95
CA PHE A 14 -2.64 -12.19 17.18
C PHE A 14 -4.06 -12.15 16.60
N VAL A 15 -4.25 -12.61 15.36
CA VAL A 15 -5.57 -12.65 14.71
C VAL A 15 -6.52 -13.56 15.48
N ASP A 16 -6.07 -14.76 15.87
CA ASP A 16 -6.86 -15.68 16.69
C ASP A 16 -7.26 -15.05 18.02
N SER A 17 -6.34 -14.35 18.68
CA SER A 17 -6.62 -13.63 19.93
C SER A 17 -7.65 -12.52 19.74
N VAL A 18 -7.61 -11.82 18.61
CA VAL A 18 -8.58 -10.76 18.27
C VAL A 18 -9.96 -11.37 17.97
N VAL A 19 -10.01 -12.50 17.27
CA VAL A 19 -11.26 -13.23 17.02
C VAL A 19 -11.89 -13.71 18.33
N GLN A 20 -11.09 -14.29 19.23
CA GLN A 20 -11.56 -14.71 20.56
C GLN A 20 -12.10 -13.55 21.41
N LEU A 21 -11.58 -12.34 21.23
CA LEU A 21 -12.06 -11.14 21.92
C LEU A 21 -13.29 -10.49 21.26
N GLY A 22 -13.88 -11.13 20.25
CA GLY A 22 -15.07 -10.63 19.56
C GLY A 22 -14.76 -9.62 18.46
N GLY A 23 -13.61 -9.73 17.82
CA GLY A 23 -13.24 -8.96 16.65
C GLY A 23 -12.39 -7.70 16.94
N PRO A 24 -11.96 -7.00 15.87
CA PRO A 24 -11.03 -5.88 15.98
C PRO A 24 -11.55 -4.75 16.86
N ASP A 25 -12.86 -4.48 16.89
CA ASP A 25 -13.45 -3.38 17.66
C ASP A 25 -13.49 -3.63 19.16
N ARG A 26 -13.77 -4.88 19.54
CA ARG A 26 -13.91 -5.28 20.94
C ARG A 26 -12.59 -5.70 21.57
N ALA A 27 -11.62 -6.12 20.77
CA ALA A 27 -10.30 -6.48 21.25
C ALA A 27 -9.60 -5.30 21.96
N THR A 28 -9.06 -5.55 23.15
CA THR A 28 -8.23 -4.56 23.86
C THR A 28 -6.76 -4.98 23.81
N PRO A 29 -5.79 -4.03 23.74
CA PRO A 29 -4.36 -4.39 23.73
C PRO A 29 -3.93 -5.23 24.94
N LYS A 30 -4.56 -5.01 26.10
CA LYS A 30 -4.34 -5.82 27.31
C LYS A 30 -4.89 -7.24 27.16
N GLY A 31 -6.08 -7.39 26.60
CA GLY A 31 -6.69 -8.70 26.35
C GLY A 31 -5.87 -9.52 25.37
N VAL A 32 -5.50 -8.92 24.23
CA VAL A 32 -4.69 -9.60 23.20
C VAL A 32 -3.33 -10.01 23.75
N LEU A 33 -2.65 -9.13 24.50
CA LEU A 33 -1.37 -9.45 25.13
C LEU A 33 -1.48 -10.66 26.09
N ARG A 34 -2.57 -10.73 26.86
CA ARG A 34 -2.81 -11.83 27.80
C ARG A 34 -3.04 -13.16 27.09
N ILE A 35 -3.84 -13.17 26.02
CA ILE A 35 -4.15 -14.39 25.25
C ILE A 35 -2.90 -14.88 24.51
N MET A 36 -2.12 -13.98 23.92
CA MET A 36 -0.92 -14.37 23.17
C MET A 36 0.19 -14.94 24.07
N GLY A 37 0.33 -14.45 25.31
CA GLY A 37 1.26 -15.01 26.31
C GLY A 37 2.74 -15.02 25.90
N VAL A 38 3.14 -14.26 24.88
CA VAL A 38 4.50 -14.28 24.31
C VAL A 38 5.47 -13.48 25.17
N GLN A 39 6.55 -14.11 25.62
CA GLN A 39 7.61 -13.44 26.37
C GLN A 39 8.32 -12.37 25.53
N GLY A 40 8.53 -11.18 26.10
CA GLY A 40 9.13 -10.03 25.40
C GLY A 40 8.14 -9.23 24.53
N LEU A 41 6.90 -9.69 24.37
CA LEU A 41 5.82 -8.89 23.79
C LEU A 41 5.32 -7.89 24.83
N THR A 42 5.11 -6.64 24.40
CA THR A 42 4.64 -5.57 25.28
C THR A 42 3.33 -5.03 24.77
N ILE A 43 2.56 -4.40 25.66
CA ILE A 43 1.28 -3.76 25.32
C ILE A 43 1.43 -2.72 24.20
N TYR A 44 2.59 -2.06 24.08
CA TYR A 44 2.85 -1.07 23.04
C TYR A 44 2.97 -1.70 21.64
N HIS A 45 3.58 -2.88 21.55
CA HIS A 45 3.65 -3.64 20.29
C HIS A 45 2.24 -4.03 19.84
N VAL A 46 1.44 -4.56 20.78
CA VAL A 46 0.07 -4.96 20.52
C VAL A 46 -0.82 -3.77 20.19
N LYS A 47 -0.70 -2.65 20.92
CA LYS A 47 -1.48 -1.42 20.66
C LYS A 47 -1.24 -0.88 19.26
N SER A 48 0.03 -0.71 18.88
CA SER A 48 0.38 -0.18 17.56
C SER A 48 -0.02 -1.13 16.42
N HIS A 49 0.09 -2.44 16.64
CA HIS A 49 -0.34 -3.44 15.66
C HIS A 49 -1.86 -3.54 15.55
N LEU A 50 -2.59 -3.53 16.66
CA LEU A 50 -4.05 -3.53 16.70
C LEU A 50 -4.65 -2.26 16.05
N GLN A 51 -4.00 -1.11 16.25
CA GLN A 51 -4.39 0.13 15.57
C GLN A 51 -4.25 0.00 14.04
N LYS A 52 -3.12 -0.53 13.55
CA LYS A 52 -2.93 -0.79 12.12
C LYS A 52 -3.92 -1.83 11.59
N TYR A 53 -4.17 -2.89 12.36
CA TYR A 53 -5.08 -3.97 11.99
C TYR A 53 -6.53 -3.46 11.84
N ARG A 54 -6.99 -2.60 12.75
CA ARG A 54 -8.29 -1.92 12.63
C ARG A 54 -8.37 -1.11 11.35
N LEU A 55 -7.41 -0.21 11.11
CA LEU A 55 -7.40 0.64 9.92
C LEU A 55 -7.40 -0.18 8.62
N ALA A 56 -6.70 -1.31 8.59
CA ALA A 56 -6.66 -2.21 7.43
C ALA A 56 -7.97 -3.00 7.22
N LYS A 57 -8.68 -3.35 8.30
CA LYS A 57 -9.99 -4.04 8.26
C LYS A 57 -11.19 -3.09 8.11
N TYR A 58 -10.99 -1.79 8.27
CA TYR A 58 -12.01 -0.74 8.12
C TYR A 58 -12.11 -0.15 6.70
N LEU A 59 -11.57 -0.82 5.69
CA LEU A 59 -12.09 -0.65 4.33
C LEU A 59 -13.45 -1.37 4.27
N PRO A 60 -14.52 -0.69 3.82
CA PRO A 60 -15.87 -0.92 4.30
C PRO A 60 -16.45 -2.22 3.75
N GLU A 61 -16.52 -3.25 4.58
CA GLU A 61 -17.67 -4.15 4.59
C GLU A 61 -18.52 -3.80 5.80
N SER A 62 -19.64 -3.13 5.53
CA SER A 62 -20.61 -2.73 6.53
C SER A 62 -21.30 -3.94 7.15
N SER A 63 -21.63 -3.83 8.44
CA SER A 63 -22.68 -4.56 9.17
C SER A 63 -22.45 -6.03 9.54
N SER A 64 -22.28 -6.31 10.84
CA SER A 64 -23.34 -6.99 11.64
C SER A 64 -22.91 -7.38 13.07
N ASP A 65 -23.88 -7.14 13.97
CA ASP A 65 -24.21 -7.87 15.20
C ASP A 65 -23.56 -7.50 16.56
N GLY A 66 -24.46 -7.30 17.52
CA GLY A 66 -24.19 -6.88 18.89
C GLY A 66 -25.42 -6.35 19.64
N LYS A 67 -26.57 -7.04 19.57
CA LYS A 67 -27.78 -6.75 20.36
C LYS A 67 -27.59 -6.87 21.89
N LYS A 68 -28.40 -6.06 22.60
CA LYS A 68 -28.87 -6.04 24.02
C LYS A 68 -28.21 -4.97 24.92
N ALA A 69 -28.92 -4.20 25.74
CA ALA A 69 -30.34 -3.99 26.02
C ALA A 69 -30.50 -2.73 26.91
N GLY A 70 -31.62 -2.01 26.82
CA GLY A 70 -32.10 -1.16 27.91
C GLY A 70 -32.69 0.21 27.55
N LYS A 71 -34.03 0.23 27.42
CA LYS A 71 -34.96 1.13 28.16
C LYS A 71 -35.17 2.58 27.69
N ASN A 72 -36.41 2.82 27.24
CA ASN A 72 -37.21 4.07 27.30
C ASN A 72 -36.65 5.29 26.55
N GLU A 73 -37.40 6.27 26.04
CA GLU A 73 -38.82 6.63 25.91
C GLU A 73 -38.83 7.87 24.98
N SER A 74 -39.90 8.04 24.20
CA SER A 74 -40.40 9.25 23.51
C SER A 74 -39.45 10.42 23.22
N GLY A 75 -39.29 10.75 21.93
CA GLY A 75 -38.91 12.10 21.53
C GLY A 75 -38.28 12.21 20.16
N ASP A 76 -39.01 12.86 19.25
CA ASP A 76 -38.50 13.65 18.13
C ASP A 76 -37.99 12.90 16.89
N VAL A 77 -38.94 12.64 15.98
CA VAL A 77 -38.68 12.36 14.57
C VAL A 77 -38.74 13.69 13.85
N LEU A 78 -37.58 14.22 13.42
CA LEU A 78 -37.35 15.00 12.18
C LEU A 78 -36.15 15.97 12.34
N SER A 79 -34.96 15.57 11.84
CA SER A 79 -33.89 16.44 11.26
C SER A 79 -32.44 15.93 11.43
N SER A 80 -32.13 14.66 11.15
CA SER A 80 -30.72 14.19 11.17
C SER A 80 -30.40 13.02 10.24
N LEU A 81 -30.90 13.05 8.99
CA LEU A 81 -30.63 11.96 8.03
C LEU A 81 -29.96 12.38 6.72
N ASP A 82 -29.60 13.65 6.53
CA ASP A 82 -29.00 14.09 5.26
C ASP A 82 -27.51 14.47 5.32
N ASP A 83 -26.97 14.79 6.51
CA ASP A 83 -25.57 15.23 6.62
C ASP A 83 -24.56 14.06 6.62
N SER A 84 -24.98 12.86 7.02
CA SER A 84 -24.10 11.68 7.07
C SER A 84 -23.77 11.11 5.67
N SER A 85 -24.71 11.22 4.73
CA SER A 85 -24.53 10.73 3.36
C SER A 85 -23.62 11.66 2.54
N GLY A 86 -23.81 12.97 2.66
CA GLY A 86 -22.96 13.98 1.99
C GLY A 86 -21.50 13.92 2.43
N MET A 87 -21.25 13.66 3.72
CA MET A 87 -19.90 13.46 4.25
C MET A 87 -19.23 12.20 3.67
N GLN A 88 -19.95 11.08 3.56
CA GLN A 88 -19.43 9.83 2.98
C GLN A 88 -19.13 9.96 1.48
N ILE A 89 -19.98 10.64 0.71
CA ILE A 89 -19.76 10.88 -0.72
C ILE A 89 -18.50 11.75 -0.94
N THR A 90 -18.34 12.80 -0.13
CA THR A 90 -17.17 13.67 -0.21
C THR A 90 -15.88 12.91 0.13
N GLU A 91 -15.93 12.01 1.11
CA GLU A 91 -14.82 11.15 1.47
C GLU A 91 -14.48 10.15 0.35
N ALA A 92 -15.50 9.51 -0.25
CA ALA A 92 -15.32 8.61 -1.37
C ALA A 92 -14.69 9.32 -2.59
N LEU A 93 -15.12 10.54 -2.91
CA LEU A 93 -14.53 11.34 -3.99
C LEU A 93 -13.07 11.72 -3.69
N LYS A 94 -12.72 12.05 -2.43
CA LYS A 94 -11.33 12.32 -2.04
C LYS A 94 -10.44 11.09 -2.22
N LEU A 95 -10.91 9.91 -1.82
CA LEU A 95 -10.19 8.66 -2.04
C LEU A 95 -10.01 8.38 -3.53
N GLN A 96 -11.06 8.60 -4.34
CA GLN A 96 -10.99 8.45 -5.79
C GLN A 96 -9.94 9.39 -6.42
N MET A 97 -9.87 10.64 -5.97
CA MET A 97 -8.86 11.60 -6.44
C MET A 97 -7.44 11.18 -6.04
N GLU A 98 -7.23 10.67 -4.81
CA GLU A 98 -5.92 10.18 -4.38
C GLU A 98 -5.48 8.96 -5.22
N VAL A 99 -6.39 8.02 -5.49
CA VAL A 99 -6.11 6.86 -6.35
C VAL A 99 -5.73 7.32 -7.76
N GLN A 100 -6.50 8.24 -8.35
CA GLN A 100 -6.17 8.80 -9.66
C GLN A 100 -4.82 9.51 -9.65
N LYS A 101 -4.51 10.29 -8.62
CA LYS A 101 -3.22 10.98 -8.50
C LYS A 101 -2.06 9.98 -8.45
N ARG A 102 -2.16 8.94 -7.61
CA ARG A 102 -1.15 7.87 -7.50
C ARG A 102 -0.93 7.15 -8.82
N LEU A 103 -2.01 6.88 -9.56
CA LEU A 103 -1.93 6.25 -10.87
C LEU A 103 -1.22 7.15 -11.89
N HIS A 104 -1.56 8.45 -11.93
CA HIS A 104 -0.89 9.41 -12.81
C HIS A 104 0.60 9.53 -12.48
N GLU A 105 0.97 9.59 -11.19
CA GLU A 105 2.37 9.59 -10.76
C GLU A 105 3.12 8.34 -11.23
N GLN A 106 2.52 7.15 -11.11
CA GLN A 106 3.12 5.91 -11.62
C GLN A 106 3.31 5.93 -13.14
N LEU A 107 2.30 6.38 -13.89
CA LEU A 107 2.38 6.46 -15.35
C LEU A 107 3.46 7.45 -15.80
N GLU A 108 3.63 8.57 -15.10
CA GLU A 108 4.68 9.53 -15.42
C GLU A 108 6.07 8.93 -15.16
N VAL A 109 6.27 8.24 -14.03
CA VAL A 109 7.53 7.52 -13.76
C VAL A 109 7.82 6.48 -14.84
N GLN A 110 6.81 5.71 -15.26
CA GLN A 110 6.94 4.71 -16.31
C GLN A 110 7.33 5.35 -17.65
N ARG A 111 6.70 6.48 -18.01
CA ARG A 111 7.02 7.25 -19.22
C ARG A 111 8.45 7.79 -19.20
N GLN A 112 8.91 8.33 -18.08
CA GLN A 112 10.28 8.83 -17.92
C GLN A 112 11.30 7.69 -18.03
N LEU A 113 11.00 6.52 -17.44
CA LEU A 113 11.86 5.35 -17.57
C LEU A 113 11.98 4.89 -19.02
N GLN A 114 10.87 4.83 -19.76
CA GLN A 114 10.84 4.48 -21.18
C GLN A 114 11.73 5.42 -22.01
N LEU A 115 11.62 6.74 -21.80
CA LEU A 115 12.46 7.72 -22.49
C LEU A 115 13.96 7.52 -22.20
N ARG A 116 14.32 7.19 -20.96
CA ARG A 116 15.71 6.90 -20.59
C ARG A 116 16.23 5.64 -21.27
N ILE A 117 15.42 4.58 -21.34
CA ILE A 117 15.77 3.34 -22.03
C ILE A 117 15.98 3.61 -23.53
N GLU A 118 15.08 4.36 -24.16
CA GLU A 118 15.20 4.74 -25.58
C GLU A 118 16.45 5.58 -25.85
N ALA A 119 16.77 6.54 -24.97
CA ALA A 119 17.98 7.35 -25.09
C ALA A 119 19.25 6.48 -24.97
N GLN A 120 19.28 5.55 -24.02
CA GLN A 120 20.39 4.60 -23.88
C GLN A 120 20.51 3.68 -25.10
N GLY A 121 19.40 3.18 -25.64
CA GLY A 121 19.39 2.37 -26.86
C GLY A 121 19.93 3.12 -28.08
N LYS A 122 19.53 4.38 -28.27
CA LYS A 122 20.06 5.25 -29.33
C LYS A 122 21.56 5.52 -29.16
N TYR A 123 22.02 5.76 -27.92
CA TYR A 123 23.44 5.97 -27.63
C TYR A 123 24.28 4.73 -27.95
N LEU A 124 23.83 3.54 -27.52
CA LEU A 124 24.51 2.29 -27.81
C LEU A 124 24.58 2.02 -29.32
N LYS A 125 23.47 2.25 -30.04
CA LYS A 125 23.44 2.13 -31.50
C LYS A 125 24.48 3.02 -32.18
N LYS A 126 24.61 4.28 -31.72
CA LYS A 126 25.61 5.22 -32.25
C LYS A 126 27.05 4.74 -32.02
N ILE A 127 27.35 4.17 -30.84
CA ILE A 127 28.68 3.60 -30.57
C ILE A 127 28.98 2.43 -31.51
N ILE A 128 28.00 1.53 -31.71
CA ILE A 128 28.18 0.37 -32.60
C ILE A 128 28.41 0.83 -34.04
N GLU A 129 27.64 1.80 -34.53
CA GLU A 129 27.82 2.38 -35.87
C GLU A 129 29.19 3.05 -36.04
N GLU A 130 29.68 3.79 -35.04
CA GLU A 130 31.03 4.38 -35.09
C GLU A 130 32.11 3.30 -35.14
N GLN A 131 31.99 2.23 -34.36
CA GLN A 131 32.96 1.12 -34.38
C GLN A 131 32.96 0.39 -35.73
N GLN A 132 31.79 0.17 -36.32
CA GLN A 132 31.69 -0.41 -37.67
C GLN A 132 32.33 0.51 -38.71
N ARG A 133 32.08 1.81 -38.65
CA ARG A 133 32.68 2.79 -39.56
C ARG A 133 34.20 2.86 -39.43
N LEU A 134 34.72 2.80 -38.20
CA LEU A 134 36.17 2.76 -37.95
C LEU A 134 36.79 1.45 -38.45
N SER A 135 36.08 0.33 -38.30
CA SER A 135 36.49 -0.96 -38.85
C SER A 135 36.56 -0.96 -40.38
N GLU A 136 35.55 -0.41 -41.06
CA GLU A 136 35.53 -0.30 -42.54
C GLU A 136 36.65 0.60 -43.08
N VAL A 137 37.00 1.68 -42.37
CA VAL A 137 38.12 2.57 -42.77
C VAL A 137 39.48 1.87 -42.65
N LEU A 138 39.64 0.94 -41.70
CA LEU A 138 40.86 0.15 -41.53
C LEU A 138 40.96 -1.03 -42.51
N GLU A 139 39.85 -1.50 -43.07
CA GLU A 139 39.80 -2.56 -44.10
C GLU A 139 39.84 -2.03 -45.54
N ALA A 140 39.83 -0.70 -45.75
CA ALA A 140 39.91 -0.12 -47.08
C ALA A 140 41.25 -0.50 -47.76
N PRO A 141 41.25 -1.17 -48.93
CA PRO A 141 42.47 -1.58 -49.59
C PRO A 141 43.26 -0.35 -50.06
N PRO A 142 44.60 -0.35 -49.99
CA PRO A 142 45.39 0.75 -50.51
C PRO A 142 45.11 0.87 -52.01
N CYS A 143 44.63 2.04 -52.44
CA CYS A 143 44.55 2.39 -53.85
C CYS A 143 45.92 2.15 -54.46
N LEU A 144 46.00 1.19 -55.38
CA LEU A 144 47.19 0.94 -56.18
C LEU A 144 47.44 2.19 -57.01
N GLU A 145 48.53 2.89 -56.69
CA GLU A 145 49.09 3.92 -57.56
C GLU A 145 49.71 3.21 -58.77
N ASP A 146 48.99 3.24 -59.90
CA ASP A 146 49.54 2.85 -61.20
C ASP A 146 50.50 3.94 -61.69
N HIS A 147 51.70 3.51 -62.05
CA HIS A 147 52.87 4.32 -62.39
C HIS A 147 53.20 4.24 -63.89
#